data_AF-A0AAE0XJI9-F1
#
_entry.id   AF-A0AAE0XJI9-F1
#
_cell.length_a   1.000
_cell.length_b   1.000
_cell.length_c   1.000
_cell.angle_alpha   90.00
_cell.angle_beta   90.00
_cell.angle_gamma   90.00
#
_symmetry.space_group_name_H-M   'P 1'
#
loop_
_entity.id
_entity.type
_entity.pdbx_description
1 polymer ?
#
loop_
_entity_poly.entity_id
_entity_poly.type
_entity_poly.pdbx_seq_one_letter_code
_entity_poly.pdbx_strand_id
1 'polypeptide(L)'
;MGWVLFETTESVIEVLWDIALAFWIVRIGFIYFALNFLSGIFITYLTYTQMAPVSYLTTPQSGLYLMPFLFVSAALWARYIIVAYEIPRSATFRLAIGATGLVFTVLAEGLVGLVLYEEGLGRWILDVDRQAGIIFAALLLGYAVMPALQMAVESKQEPYGETKHGHEKKKVVDAVPTVNVSEKTEKKNQ
;
A
#
# COMPACT_ATOMS: atom_id res chain seq x y z
N MET A 1 -30.03 -13.75 -40.09
CA MET A 1 -28.87 -14.49 -39.55
C MET A 1 -27.73 -13.51 -39.35
N GLY A 2 -27.61 -12.97 -38.16
CA GLY A 2 -26.59 -11.99 -37.75
C GLY A 2 -26.79 -11.77 -36.25
N TRP A 3 -25.79 -11.23 -35.55
CA TRP A 3 -25.78 -10.93 -34.10
C TRP A 3 -25.15 -11.97 -33.14
N VAL A 4 -23.98 -12.55 -33.46
CA VAL A 4 -23.18 -13.31 -32.46
C VAL A 4 -21.74 -12.77 -32.30
N LEU A 5 -21.35 -11.72 -33.03
CA LEU A 5 -19.96 -11.23 -33.06
C LEU A 5 -19.63 -10.11 -32.06
N PHE A 6 -20.62 -9.54 -31.37
CA PHE A 6 -20.39 -8.40 -30.45
C PHE A 6 -20.40 -8.77 -28.97
N GLU A 7 -20.90 -9.95 -28.58
CA GLU A 7 -20.80 -10.41 -27.17
C GLU A 7 -19.38 -10.85 -26.81
N THR A 8 -18.59 -11.30 -27.80
CA THR A 8 -17.22 -11.79 -27.55
C THR A 8 -16.20 -10.67 -27.37
N THR A 9 -16.36 -9.52 -28.03
CA THR A 9 -15.34 -8.45 -27.98
C THR A 9 -15.34 -7.73 -26.63
N GLU A 10 -16.51 -7.47 -26.06
CA GLU A 10 -16.65 -6.88 -24.73
C GLU A 10 -16.07 -7.82 -23.65
N SER A 11 -16.38 -9.11 -23.75
CA SER A 11 -15.80 -10.14 -22.88
C SER A 11 -14.26 -10.26 -23.01
N VAL A 12 -13.71 -10.17 -24.22
CA VAL A 12 -12.24 -10.21 -24.42
C VAL A 12 -11.56 -8.97 -23.83
N ILE A 13 -12.17 -7.78 -23.97
CA ILE A 13 -11.62 -6.54 -23.40
C ILE A 13 -11.61 -6.61 -21.87
N GLU A 14 -12.68 -7.12 -21.26
CA GLU A 14 -12.77 -7.31 -19.81
C GLU A 14 -11.68 -8.26 -19.29
N VAL A 15 -11.48 -9.40 -19.95
CA VAL A 15 -10.41 -10.35 -19.60
C VAL A 15 -9.02 -9.72 -19.75
N LEU A 16 -8.77 -8.96 -20.82
CA LEU A 16 -7.50 -8.26 -21.01
C LEU A 16 -7.27 -7.20 -19.93
N TRP A 17 -8.33 -6.50 -19.51
CA TRP A 17 -8.29 -5.53 -18.43
C TRP A 17 -7.97 -6.18 -17.08
N ASP A 18 -8.60 -7.31 -16.77
CA ASP A 18 -8.33 -8.08 -15.54
C ASP A 18 -6.89 -8.60 -15.50
N ILE A 19 -6.37 -9.08 -16.63
CA ILE A 19 -4.96 -9.51 -16.74
C ILE A 19 -4.01 -8.33 -16.54
N ALA A 20 -4.29 -7.19 -17.17
CA ALA A 20 -3.48 -5.98 -17.02
C ALA A 20 -3.48 -5.48 -15.56
N LEU A 21 -4.65 -5.49 -14.92
CA LEU A 21 -4.84 -5.12 -13.53
C LEU A 21 -4.12 -6.09 -12.59
N ALA A 22 -4.21 -7.40 -12.83
CA ALA A 22 -3.49 -8.41 -12.07
C ALA A 22 -1.98 -8.22 -12.17
N PHE A 23 -1.43 -8.01 -13.38
CA PHE A 23 -0.01 -7.76 -13.57
C PHE A 23 0.45 -6.48 -12.87
N TRP A 24 -0.36 -5.43 -12.89
CA TRP A 24 -0.09 -4.18 -12.18
C TRP A 24 -0.02 -4.40 -10.66
N ILE A 25 -0.99 -5.13 -10.08
CA ILE A 25 -0.98 -5.49 -8.66
C ILE A 25 0.25 -6.32 -8.31
N VAL A 26 0.56 -7.35 -9.11
CA VAL A 26 1.72 -8.22 -8.88
C VAL A 26 3.02 -7.43 -8.92
N ARG A 27 3.18 -6.51 -9.88
CA ARG A 27 4.36 -5.66 -9.97
C ARG A 27 4.53 -4.78 -8.74
N ILE A 28 3.47 -4.13 -8.28
CA ILE A 28 3.54 -3.26 -7.09
C ILE A 28 3.78 -4.11 -5.83
N GLY A 29 3.10 -5.24 -5.70
CA GLY A 29 3.30 -6.20 -4.61
C GLY A 29 4.74 -6.70 -4.55
N PHE A 30 5.35 -6.99 -5.70
CA PHE A 30 6.76 -7.38 -5.79
C PHE A 30 7.71 -6.26 -5.33
N ILE A 31 7.45 -5.00 -5.74
CA ILE A 31 8.25 -3.85 -5.29
C ILE A 31 8.11 -3.65 -3.77
N TYR A 32 6.90 -3.82 -3.23
CA TYR A 32 6.66 -3.76 -1.78
C TYR A 32 7.41 -4.82 -1.02
N PHE A 33 7.35 -6.06 -1.52
CA PHE A 33 8.13 -7.17 -1.00
C PHE A 33 9.63 -6.86 -1.05
N ALA A 34 10.17 -6.48 -2.21
CA ALA A 34 11.60 -6.26 -2.39
C ALA A 34 12.14 -5.16 -1.46
N LEU A 35 11.43 -4.03 -1.35
CA LEU A 35 11.84 -2.93 -0.47
C LEU A 35 11.84 -3.35 1.00
N ASN A 36 10.80 -4.05 1.44
CA ASN A 36 10.69 -4.50 2.82
C ASN A 36 11.69 -5.61 3.14
N PHE A 37 11.88 -6.57 2.24
CA PHE A 37 12.80 -7.68 2.40
C PHE A 37 14.26 -7.21 2.43
N LEU A 38 14.67 -6.33 1.51
CA LEU A 38 16.01 -5.73 1.51
C LEU A 38 16.25 -4.89 2.76
N SER A 39 15.26 -4.13 3.21
CA SER A 39 15.35 -3.38 4.46
C SER A 39 15.46 -4.30 5.67
N GLY A 40 14.72 -5.41 5.69
CA GLY A 40 14.80 -6.42 6.73
C GLY A 40 16.18 -7.07 6.81
N ILE A 41 16.77 -7.44 5.67
CA ILE A 41 18.15 -7.93 5.60
C ILE A 41 19.11 -6.87 6.14
N PHE A 42 18.97 -5.61 5.69
CA PHE A 42 19.85 -4.52 6.09
C PHE A 42 19.77 -4.24 7.60
N ILE A 43 18.57 -4.17 8.17
CA ILE A 43 18.34 -3.98 9.62
C ILE A 43 18.95 -5.15 10.39
N THR A 44 18.67 -6.39 9.97
CA THR A 44 19.20 -7.60 10.63
C THR A 44 20.72 -7.64 10.57
N TYR A 45 21.32 -7.30 9.43
CA TYR A 45 22.77 -7.21 9.26
C TYR A 45 23.38 -6.14 10.16
N LEU A 46 22.76 -4.95 10.24
CA LEU A 46 23.24 -3.87 11.09
C LEU A 46 23.17 -4.24 12.57
N THR A 47 22.07 -4.84 13.01
CA THR A 47 21.92 -5.32 14.39
C THR A 47 22.92 -6.43 14.71
N TYR A 48 23.15 -7.37 13.80
CA TYR A 48 24.13 -8.44 14.01
C TYR A 48 25.56 -7.92 14.08
N THR A 49 25.94 -6.98 13.21
CA THR A 49 27.31 -6.44 13.18
C THR A 49 27.61 -5.45 14.29
N GLN A 50 26.64 -4.62 14.69
CA GLN A 50 26.86 -3.55 15.67
C GLN A 50 26.43 -3.92 17.10
N MET A 51 25.43 -4.79 17.27
CA MET A 51 24.81 -5.05 18.59
C MET A 51 25.05 -6.47 19.14
N ALA A 52 25.58 -7.39 18.33
CA ALA A 52 25.93 -8.73 18.80
C ALA A 52 27.07 -8.80 19.85
N PRO A 53 28.11 -7.93 19.87
CA PRO A 53 29.18 -8.09 20.85
C PRO A 53 28.87 -7.51 22.25
N VAL A 54 27.74 -6.80 22.43
CA VAL A 54 27.43 -6.08 23.70
C VAL A 54 26.33 -6.73 24.54
N SER A 55 25.63 -7.73 24.01
CA SER A 55 24.48 -8.34 24.68
C SER A 55 24.86 -9.70 25.28
N TYR A 56 25.07 -9.75 26.60
CA TYR A 56 25.18 -10.97 27.42
C TYR A 56 23.88 -11.82 27.46
N LEU A 57 22.96 -11.57 26.52
CA LEU A 57 21.66 -12.20 26.37
C LEU A 57 21.71 -13.10 25.13
N THR A 58 22.35 -14.25 25.25
CA THR A 58 22.19 -15.40 24.34
C THR A 58 20.82 -16.08 24.52
N THR A 59 19.83 -15.33 25.01
CA THR A 59 18.48 -15.78 25.35
C THR A 59 17.55 -15.48 24.16
N PRO A 60 16.52 -16.32 23.89
CA PRO A 60 15.56 -16.11 22.80
C PRO A 60 14.85 -14.74 22.73
N GLN A 61 14.96 -13.92 23.79
CA GLN A 61 14.35 -12.60 23.89
C GLN A 61 15.09 -11.49 23.11
N SER A 62 16.35 -11.69 22.71
CA SER A 62 17.11 -10.68 21.96
C SER A 62 16.51 -10.37 20.58
N GLY A 63 15.74 -11.30 20.01
CA GLY A 63 15.01 -11.10 18.74
C GLY A 63 13.83 -10.14 18.84
N LEU A 64 13.32 -9.84 20.04
CA LEU A 64 12.17 -8.94 20.21
C LEU A 64 12.49 -7.48 19.88
N TYR A 65 13.75 -7.07 20.05
CA TYR A 65 14.18 -5.70 19.73
C TYR A 65 14.13 -5.41 18.23
N LEU A 66 14.27 -6.43 17.36
CA LEU A 66 14.20 -6.28 15.91
C LEU A 66 12.77 -6.05 15.40
N MET A 67 11.79 -6.66 16.05
CA MET A 67 10.37 -6.62 15.65
C MET A 67 9.80 -5.21 15.48
N PRO A 68 10.00 -4.24 16.39
CA PRO A 68 9.52 -2.88 16.17
C PRO A 68 10.19 -2.18 14.99
N PHE A 69 11.48 -2.44 14.71
CA PHE A 69 12.15 -1.85 13.56
C PHE A 69 11.62 -2.41 12.23
N LEU A 70 11.39 -3.72 12.17
CA LEU A 70 10.76 -4.37 11.01
C LEU A 70 9.31 -3.89 10.79
N PHE A 71 8.57 -3.66 11.87
CA PHE A 71 7.22 -3.12 11.79
C PHE A 71 7.21 -1.67 11.29
N VAL A 72 8.13 -0.82 11.77
CA VAL A 72 8.26 0.56 11.29
C VAL A 72 8.71 0.59 9.83
N SER A 73 9.64 -0.27 9.41
CA SER A 73 10.04 -0.34 8.00
C SER A 73 8.85 -0.75 7.12
N ALA A 74 8.07 -1.75 7.52
CA ALA A 74 6.85 -2.15 6.82
C ALA A 74 5.85 -1.00 6.66
N ALA A 75 5.68 -0.20 7.71
CA ALA A 75 4.83 0.99 7.72
C ALA A 75 5.34 2.09 6.77
N LEU A 76 6.64 2.37 6.79
CA LEU A 76 7.27 3.38 5.93
C LEU A 76 7.15 3.00 4.46
N TRP A 77 7.45 1.74 4.12
CA TRP A 77 7.37 1.28 2.74
C TRP A 77 5.94 1.19 2.22
N ALA A 78 4.97 0.81 3.07
CA ALA A 78 3.55 0.85 2.71
C ALA A 78 3.13 2.29 2.32
N ARG A 79 3.55 3.29 3.11
CA ARG A 79 3.26 4.69 2.82
C ARG A 79 3.96 5.18 1.56
N TYR A 80 5.23 4.82 1.39
CA TYR A 80 6.01 5.18 0.20
C TYR A 80 5.32 4.71 -1.07
N ILE A 81 4.83 3.47 -1.10
CA ILE A 81 4.18 2.89 -2.28
C ILE A 81 2.82 3.53 -2.56
N ILE A 82 2.04 3.81 -1.52
CA ILE A 82 0.76 4.53 -1.66
C ILE A 82 0.96 5.90 -2.30
N VAL A 83 1.99 6.64 -1.85
CA VAL A 83 2.30 7.99 -2.38
C VAL A 83 2.93 7.91 -3.77
N ALA A 84 3.85 6.98 -4.01
CA ALA A 84 4.60 6.90 -5.26
C ALA A 84 3.77 6.38 -6.45
N TYR A 85 2.82 5.48 -6.19
CA TYR A 85 1.98 4.85 -7.22
C TYR A 85 0.54 5.36 -7.22
N GLU A 86 0.24 6.40 -6.43
CA GLU A 86 -1.09 7.04 -6.32
C GLU A 86 -2.23 6.02 -6.20
N ILE A 87 -2.04 5.00 -5.35
CA ILE A 87 -2.95 3.85 -5.29
C ILE A 87 -4.35 4.32 -4.89
N PRO A 88 -5.39 3.97 -5.68
CA PRO A 88 -6.75 4.38 -5.39
C PRO A 88 -7.15 4.02 -3.96
N ARG A 89 -7.97 4.88 -3.34
CA ARG A 89 -8.38 4.76 -1.93
C ARG A 89 -9.45 3.68 -1.74
N SER A 90 -9.16 2.47 -2.17
CA SER A 90 -10.02 1.29 -2.07
C SER A 90 -9.33 0.22 -1.24
N ALA A 91 -10.03 -0.26 -0.21
CA ALA A 91 -9.49 -1.23 0.74
C ALA A 91 -9.08 -2.54 0.04
N THR A 92 -9.88 -2.99 -0.92
CA THR A 92 -9.64 -4.23 -1.66
C THR A 92 -8.33 -4.20 -2.46
N PHE A 93 -8.05 -3.09 -3.15
CA PHE A 93 -6.81 -2.97 -3.94
C PHE A 93 -5.57 -2.90 -3.03
N ARG A 94 -5.63 -2.10 -1.96
CA ARG A 94 -4.51 -2.00 -1.00
C ARG A 94 -4.24 -3.34 -0.30
N LEU A 95 -5.30 -4.08 0.02
CA LEU A 95 -5.18 -5.41 0.63
C LEU A 95 -4.66 -6.45 -0.37
N ALA A 96 -5.08 -6.41 -1.63
CA ALA A 96 -4.56 -7.30 -2.68
C ALA A 96 -3.04 -7.12 -2.89
N ILE A 97 -2.55 -5.87 -2.85
CA ILE A 97 -1.12 -5.57 -2.93
C ILE A 97 -0.37 -6.13 -1.72
N GLY A 98 -0.89 -5.90 -0.51
CA GLY A 98 -0.29 -6.42 0.72
C GLY A 98 -0.30 -7.96 0.78
N ALA A 99 -1.39 -8.60 0.35
CA ALA A 99 -1.50 -10.05 0.25
C ALA A 99 -0.51 -10.63 -0.77
N THR A 100 -0.37 -9.98 -1.93
CA THR A 100 0.61 -10.39 -2.94
C THR A 100 2.04 -10.27 -2.42
N GLY A 101 2.35 -9.18 -1.72
CA GLY A 101 3.62 -9.01 -1.02
C GLY A 101 3.87 -10.11 0.02
N LEU A 102 2.86 -10.48 0.81
CA LEU A 102 2.96 -11.58 1.78
C LEU A 102 3.25 -12.92 1.11
N VAL A 103 2.62 -13.22 -0.02
CA VAL A 103 2.90 -14.45 -0.78
C VAL A 103 4.37 -14.49 -1.19
N PHE A 104 4.92 -13.38 -1.70
CA PHE A 104 6.35 -13.31 -2.03
C PHE A 104 7.24 -13.47 -0.79
N THR A 105 6.88 -12.88 0.35
CA THR A 105 7.61 -13.04 1.61
C THR A 105 7.63 -14.51 2.06
N VAL A 106 6.48 -15.19 2.07
CA VAL A 106 6.37 -16.60 2.45
C VAL A 106 7.19 -17.49 1.50
N LEU A 107 7.17 -17.21 0.19
CA LEU A 107 8.00 -17.93 -0.77
C LEU A 107 9.49 -17.68 -0.52
N ALA A 108 9.90 -16.44 -0.26
CA ALA A 108 11.29 -16.09 0.03
C ALA A 108 11.78 -16.76 1.31
N GLU A 109 10.99 -16.72 2.39
CA GLU A 109 11.30 -17.40 3.64
C GLU A 109 11.34 -18.92 3.49
N GLY A 110 10.43 -19.49 2.70
CA GLY A 110 10.44 -20.92 2.37
C GLY A 110 11.72 -21.32 1.63
N LEU A 111 12.15 -20.53 0.65
CA LEU A 111 13.40 -20.75 -0.07
C LEU A 111 14.62 -20.64 0.84
N VAL A 112 14.67 -19.60 1.69
CA VAL A 112 15.73 -19.43 2.68
C VAL A 112 15.74 -20.62 3.66
N GLY A 113 14.58 -21.04 4.16
CA GLY A 113 14.44 -22.19 5.04
C GLY A 113 14.91 -23.50 4.41
N LEU A 114 14.64 -23.71 3.12
CA LEU A 114 15.14 -24.87 2.37
C LEU A 114 16.65 -24.86 2.24
N VAL A 115 17.24 -23.71 1.90
CA VAL A 115 18.71 -23.56 1.81
C VAL A 115 19.37 -23.86 3.17
N LEU A 116 18.84 -23.30 4.27
CA LEU A 116 19.34 -23.60 5.62
C LEU A 116 19.15 -25.06 6.02
N TYR A 117 18.08 -25.71 5.55
CA TYR A 117 17.85 -27.13 5.80
C TYR A 117 18.93 -27.99 5.13
N GLU A 118 19.29 -27.68 3.88
CA GLU A 118 20.37 -28.36 3.15
C GLU A 118 21.75 -28.16 3.80
N GLU A 119 22.00 -26.99 4.39
CA GLU A 119 23.23 -26.70 5.14
C GLU A 119 23.31 -27.41 6.52
N GLY A 120 22.31 -28.23 6.88
CA GLY A 120 22.30 -29.01 8.12
C GLY A 120 21.79 -28.24 9.34
N LEU A 121 21.32 -27.00 9.16
CA LEU A 121 20.71 -26.18 10.21
C LEU A 121 19.21 -26.49 10.40
N GLY A 122 18.68 -27.51 9.72
CA GLY A 122 17.27 -27.90 9.80
C GLY A 122 16.76 -28.20 11.22
N ARG A 123 17.64 -28.67 12.11
CA ARG A 123 17.28 -28.94 13.51
C ARG A 123 16.99 -27.64 14.29
N TRP A 124 17.70 -26.56 13.98
CA TRP A 124 17.46 -25.24 14.56
C TRP A 124 16.11 -24.65 14.14
N ILE A 125 15.70 -24.87 12.88
CA ILE A 125 14.39 -24.44 12.36
C ILE A 125 13.25 -25.19 13.07
N LEU A 126 13.43 -26.49 13.31
CA LEU A 126 12.43 -27.32 13.99
C LEU A 126 12.31 -27.04 15.50
N ASP A 127 13.39 -26.52 16.11
CA ASP A 127 13.43 -26.16 17.54
C ASP A 127 12.88 -24.74 17.81
N VAL A 128 12.35 -24.04 16.78
CA VAL A 128 11.71 -22.73 16.97
C VAL A 128 10.51 -22.86 17.91
N ASP A 129 10.54 -22.11 19.01
CA ASP A 129 9.46 -22.07 19.99
C ASP A 129 8.14 -21.67 19.33
N ARG A 130 7.07 -22.39 19.66
CA ARG A 130 5.71 -22.17 19.17
C ARG A 130 5.26 -20.73 19.40
N GLN A 131 5.66 -20.12 20.51
CA GLN A 131 5.32 -18.72 20.81
C GLN A 131 6.01 -17.74 19.86
N ALA A 132 7.30 -17.96 19.55
CA ALA A 132 8.04 -17.14 18.60
C ALA A 132 7.44 -17.24 17.19
N GLY A 133 7.05 -18.44 16.76
CA GLY A 133 6.35 -18.65 15.49
C GLY A 133 5.02 -17.90 15.40
N ILE A 134 4.23 -17.87 16.48
CA ILE A 134 2.95 -17.12 16.52
C ILE A 134 3.19 -15.61 16.41
N ILE A 135 4.17 -15.07 17.15
CA ILE A 135 4.51 -13.64 17.09
C ILE A 135 4.97 -13.25 15.68
N PHE A 136 5.80 -14.08 15.07
CA PHE A 136 6.27 -13.86 13.72
C PHE A 136 5.13 -13.89 12.68
N ALA A 137 4.24 -14.88 12.77
CA ALA A 137 3.04 -14.94 11.95
C ALA A 137 2.15 -13.70 12.13
N ALA A 138 1.99 -13.20 13.36
CA ALA A 138 1.24 -11.99 13.64
C ALA A 138 1.89 -10.75 12.99
N LEU A 139 3.22 -10.67 12.93
CA LEU A 139 3.94 -9.60 12.24
C LEU A 139 3.77 -9.67 10.72
N LEU A 140 3.80 -10.88 10.13
CA LEU A 140 3.52 -11.07 8.70
C LEU A 140 2.09 -10.65 8.34
N LEU A 141 1.12 -11.01 9.18
CA LEU A 141 -0.26 -10.54 9.02
C LEU A 141 -0.34 -9.01 9.15
N GLY A 142 0.35 -8.43 10.14
CA GLY A 142 0.45 -6.98 10.30
C GLY A 142 1.00 -6.30 9.04
N TYR A 143 2.07 -6.87 8.46
CA TYR A 143 2.66 -6.42 7.20
C TYR A 143 1.65 -6.46 6.04
N ALA A 144 0.92 -7.56 5.86
CA ALA A 144 -0.04 -7.70 4.76
C ALA A 144 -1.21 -6.71 4.85
N VAL A 145 -1.69 -6.43 6.06
CA VAL A 145 -2.81 -5.52 6.27
C VAL A 145 -2.35 -4.05 6.38
N MET A 146 -1.04 -3.79 6.53
CA MET A 146 -0.49 -2.45 6.75
C MET A 146 -0.93 -1.40 5.72
N PRO A 147 -0.93 -1.67 4.40
CA PRO A 147 -1.41 -0.70 3.41
C PRO A 147 -2.91 -0.35 3.58
N ALA A 148 -3.72 -1.31 4.01
CA ALA A 148 -5.14 -1.11 4.28
C ALA A 148 -5.38 -0.41 5.64
N LEU A 149 -4.55 -0.71 6.66
CA LEU A 149 -4.62 -0.04 7.96
C LEU A 149 -4.34 1.46 7.85
N GLN A 150 -3.39 1.87 7.01
CA GLN A 150 -3.10 3.29 6.78
C GLN A 150 -4.31 4.05 6.22
N MET A 151 -5.15 3.40 5.40
CA MET A 151 -6.40 3.99 4.92
C MET A 151 -7.40 4.25 6.06
N ALA A 152 -7.50 3.35 7.04
CA ALA A 152 -8.40 3.52 8.19
C ALA A 152 -7.95 4.64 9.15
N VAL A 153 -6.64 4.93 9.19
CA VAL A 153 -6.09 6.07 9.94
C VAL A 153 -6.34 7.37 9.18
N GLU A 154 -6.16 7.37 7.85
CA GLU A 154 -6.47 8.50 6.98
C GLU A 154 -7.97 8.84 7.00
N SER A 155 -8.87 7.85 7.08
CA SER A 155 -10.32 8.08 7.13
C SER A 155 -10.78 8.71 8.45
N LYS A 156 -10.05 8.51 9.55
CA LYS A 156 -10.34 9.14 10.84
C LYS A 156 -9.84 10.58 10.95
N GLN A 157 -8.98 11.02 10.04
CA GLN A 157 -8.45 12.39 10.00
C GLN A 157 -9.35 13.35 9.19
N GLU A 158 -10.45 12.89 8.61
CA GLU A 158 -11.48 13.77 8.03
C GLU A 158 -12.69 13.83 8.97
N PRO A 159 -12.90 14.99 9.63
CA PRO A 159 -13.92 15.88 9.11
C PRO A 159 -13.47 17.35 9.13
N TYR A 160 -12.44 17.72 8.38
CA TYR A 160 -12.33 19.06 7.79
C TYR A 160 -11.13 19.12 6.86
N GLY A 161 -11.40 19.16 5.55
CA GLY A 161 -10.39 19.24 4.52
C GLY A 161 -11.01 19.32 3.15
N GLU A 162 -12.14 20.05 3.02
CA GLU A 162 -12.50 20.61 1.72
C GLU A 162 -11.24 21.32 1.22
N THR A 163 -10.67 20.80 0.13
CA THR A 163 -9.87 21.60 -0.76
C THR A 163 -10.76 22.77 -1.18
N LYS A 164 -10.66 23.89 -0.46
CA LYS A 164 -11.07 25.21 -0.96
C LYS A 164 -10.15 25.56 -2.13
N HIS A 165 -10.33 24.85 -3.23
CA HIS A 165 -10.16 25.48 -4.52
C HIS A 165 -11.20 26.58 -4.56
N GLY A 166 -10.71 27.82 -4.49
CA GLY A 166 -11.50 29.03 -4.66
C GLY A 166 -12.08 29.06 -6.08
N HIS A 167 -13.12 28.27 -6.32
CA HIS A 167 -14.16 28.67 -7.23
C HIS A 167 -15.16 29.44 -6.39
N GLU A 168 -14.94 30.76 -6.37
CA GLU A 168 -15.97 31.74 -6.09
C GLU A 168 -17.32 31.18 -6.52
N LYS A 169 -18.24 30.98 -5.56
CA LYS A 169 -19.67 31.05 -5.85
C LYS A 169 -19.99 32.50 -6.24
N LYS A 170 -19.44 32.98 -7.35
CA LYS A 170 -19.98 34.12 -8.06
C LYS A 170 -21.28 33.62 -8.66
N LYS A 171 -22.35 33.94 -7.95
CA LYS A 171 -23.71 33.87 -8.45
C LYS A 171 -23.69 34.61 -9.79
N VAL A 172 -24.14 33.96 -10.87
CA VAL A 172 -24.08 34.45 -12.26
C VAL A 172 -24.66 35.89 -12.43
N VAL A 173 -25.47 36.34 -11.47
CA VAL A 173 -25.99 37.71 -11.37
C VAL A 173 -24.93 38.80 -11.11
N ASP A 174 -23.75 38.48 -10.57
CA ASP A 174 -22.66 39.47 -10.35
C ASP A 174 -21.69 39.59 -11.54
N ALA A 175 -21.80 38.72 -12.55
CA ALA A 175 -20.90 38.70 -13.71
C ALA A 175 -21.48 39.41 -14.95
N VAL A 176 -22.72 39.90 -14.88
CA VAL A 176 -23.30 40.73 -15.94
C VAL A 176 -23.13 42.18 -15.54
N PRO A 177 -22.20 42.95 -16.13
CA PRO A 177 -22.27 44.39 -16.03
C PRO A 177 -23.60 44.80 -16.67
N THR A 178 -24.54 45.26 -15.85
CA THR A 178 -25.67 46.06 -16.31
C THR A 178 -25.08 47.37 -16.83
N VAL A 179 -24.60 47.31 -18.08
CA VAL A 179 -24.32 48.49 -18.88
C VAL A 179 -25.64 49.23 -18.97
N ASN A 180 -25.70 50.34 -18.26
CA ASN A 180 -26.77 51.33 -18.27
C ASN A 180 -27.29 51.53 -19.70
N VAL A 181 -28.41 50.91 -20.03
CA VAL A 181 -29.30 51.42 -21.08
C VAL A 181 -30.09 52.55 -20.43
N SER A 182 -29.39 53.64 -20.13
CA SER A 182 -29.97 54.91 -19.73
C SER A 182 -29.62 55.95 -20.78
N GLU A 183 -29.95 55.68 -22.04
CA GLU A 183 -29.93 56.72 -23.07
C GLU A 183 -30.72 56.35 -24.33
N LYS A 184 -32.05 56.08 -24.25
CA LYS A 184 -32.94 56.22 -25.42
C LYS A 184 -34.46 56.08 -25.21
N THR A 185 -35.04 56.63 -24.15
CA THR A 185 -36.52 56.70 -24.10
C THR A 185 -37.09 57.93 -23.42
N GLU A 186 -36.48 59.10 -23.62
CA GLU A 186 -37.06 60.38 -23.16
C GLU A 186 -37.07 61.48 -24.22
N LYS A 187 -37.15 61.10 -25.50
CA LYS A 187 -37.56 62.00 -26.59
C LYS A 187 -38.49 61.28 -27.58
N LYS A 188 -39.66 60.88 -27.09
CA LYS A 188 -40.85 60.62 -27.90
C LYS A 188 -42.06 60.63 -26.98
N ASN A 189 -42.45 61.83 -26.55
CA ASN A 189 -43.82 62.25 -26.23
C ASN A 189 -43.77 63.65 -25.61
N GLN A 190 -43.43 64.63 -26.46
CA GLN A 190 -44.00 65.98 -26.45
C GLN A 190 -43.90 66.53 -27.86
#